data_AF-A0A6P3ZLL2-F1
#
_entry.id   AF-A0A6P3ZLL2-F1
#
_cell.length_a   1.000
_cell.length_b   1.000
_cell.length_c   1.000
_cell.angle_alpha   90.00
_cell.angle_beta   90.00
_cell.angle_gamma   90.00
#
_symmetry.space_group_name_H-M   'P 1'
#
loop_
_entity.id
_entity.type
_entity.pdbx_description
1 polymer ?
#
loop_
_entity_poly.entity_id
_entity_poly.type
_entity_poly.pdbx_seq_one_letter_code
_entity_poly.pdbx_strand_id
1 'polypeptide(L)'
;MVKFLLESVAFQDLIDEKDNEGNTALHIASYGGDFKILQILANDSNVDRGATNKGGMTFADIILSTNLLNDTEILEIMSELEREDGLLGLGRKLIRETKEAENAEMGKQEEQQREHKKSEEEQRGKDIANVCLLIATIIASATFAAAIQIPGGYDGKGRAILRRKTKFILFTVYDILAFFLSTFSILIQFSLPALGFTRYFTMILTTTLTSASLAFMMLAFEQGIKAVLSPKKNRFS
;
A
#
# COMPACT_ATOMS: atom_id res chain seq x y z
N MET A 1 -27.90 31.33 -27.16
CA MET A 1 -27.13 32.54 -27.49
C MET A 1 -26.22 32.31 -28.67
N VAL A 2 -25.25 31.38 -28.59
CA VAL A 2 -24.32 31.06 -29.70
C VAL A 2 -25.04 30.71 -31.01
N LYS A 3 -26.04 29.81 -31.00
CA LYS A 3 -26.84 29.47 -32.20
C LYS A 3 -27.54 30.68 -32.86
N PHE A 4 -27.99 31.64 -32.07
CA PHE A 4 -28.65 32.87 -32.55
C PHE A 4 -27.66 33.87 -33.15
N LEU A 5 -26.39 33.85 -32.72
CA LEU A 5 -25.33 34.69 -33.29
C LEU A 5 -24.89 34.16 -34.66
N LEU A 6 -24.84 32.83 -34.83
CA LEU A 6 -24.49 32.17 -36.10
C LEU A 6 -25.49 32.42 -37.24
N GLU A 7 -26.76 32.67 -36.92
CA GLU A 7 -27.80 33.00 -37.90
C GLU A 7 -27.78 34.47 -38.35
N SER A 8 -26.94 35.31 -37.73
CA SER A 8 -26.82 36.73 -38.09
C SER A 8 -25.80 36.94 -39.21
N VAL A 9 -26.19 37.68 -40.25
CA VAL A 9 -25.36 37.91 -41.46
C VAL A 9 -23.99 38.52 -41.13
N ALA A 10 -23.89 39.35 -40.08
CA ALA A 10 -22.62 39.96 -39.66
C ALA A 10 -21.63 38.98 -39.01
N PHE A 11 -22.09 37.82 -38.53
CA PHE A 11 -21.25 36.79 -37.91
C PHE A 11 -20.77 35.73 -38.91
N GLN A 12 -21.45 35.58 -40.04
CA GLN A 12 -21.05 34.66 -41.12
C GLN A 12 -19.67 35.04 -41.69
N ASP A 13 -19.40 36.33 -41.85
CA ASP A 13 -18.11 36.83 -42.37
C ASP A 13 -16.97 36.73 -41.33
N LEU A 14 -17.29 36.55 -40.05
CA LEU A 14 -16.36 36.63 -38.91
C LEU A 14 -15.99 35.25 -38.34
N ILE A 15 -16.74 34.20 -38.68
CA ILE A 15 -16.68 32.90 -38.00
C ILE A 15 -15.34 32.17 -38.19
N ASP A 16 -14.71 32.38 -39.34
CA ASP A 16 -13.39 31.86 -39.70
C ASP A 16 -12.29 32.93 -39.65
N GLU A 17 -12.60 34.11 -39.09
CA GLU A 17 -11.56 35.11 -38.87
C GLU A 17 -10.52 34.57 -37.89
N LYS A 18 -9.25 34.74 -38.27
CA LYS A 18 -8.11 34.27 -37.51
C LYS A 18 -7.62 35.36 -36.58
N ASP A 19 -7.40 35.00 -35.33
CA ASP A 19 -6.74 35.88 -34.38
C ASP A 19 -5.23 36.05 -34.67
N ASN A 20 -4.53 36.76 -33.78
CA ASN A 20 -3.09 36.99 -33.91
C ASN A 20 -2.24 35.71 -33.90
N GLU A 21 -2.78 34.58 -33.45
CA GLU A 21 -2.13 33.27 -33.40
C GLU A 21 -2.60 32.34 -34.54
N GLY A 22 -3.49 32.83 -35.41
CA GLY A 22 -4.05 32.04 -36.49
C GLY A 22 -5.25 31.18 -36.08
N ASN A 23 -5.73 31.31 -34.85
CA ASN A 23 -6.85 30.52 -34.34
C ASN A 23 -8.18 31.11 -34.83
N THR A 24 -9.07 30.25 -35.32
CA THR A 24 -10.48 30.59 -35.57
C THR A 24 -11.30 30.40 -34.30
N ALA A 25 -12.57 30.84 -34.30
CA ALA A 25 -13.49 30.60 -33.20
C ALA A 25 -13.59 29.10 -32.82
N LEU A 26 -13.47 28.20 -33.80
CA LEU A 26 -13.48 26.76 -33.58
C LEU A 26 -12.23 26.25 -32.84
N HIS A 27 -11.04 26.80 -33.11
CA HIS A 27 -9.81 26.47 -32.37
C HIS A 27 -9.90 26.90 -30.90
N ILE A 28 -10.44 28.10 -30.64
CA ILE A 28 -10.62 28.61 -29.28
C ILE A 28 -11.61 27.73 -28.50
N ALA A 29 -12.68 27.28 -29.15
CA ALA A 29 -13.61 26.31 -28.55
C ALA A 29 -12.90 24.98 -28.20
N SER A 30 -11.98 24.51 -29.06
CA SER A 30 -11.21 23.28 -28.79
C SER A 30 -10.31 23.41 -27.57
N TYR A 31 -9.63 24.56 -27.40
CA TYR A 31 -8.84 24.83 -26.20
C TYR A 31 -9.69 25.00 -24.94
N GLY A 32 -10.93 25.47 -25.09
CA GLY A 32 -11.86 25.64 -23.98
C GLY A 32 -12.50 24.33 -23.49
N GLY A 33 -12.54 23.28 -24.32
CA GLY A 33 -13.11 21.98 -23.95
C GLY A 33 -14.63 21.98 -23.74
N ASP A 34 -15.35 23.05 -24.09
CA ASP A 34 -16.81 23.09 -23.99
C ASP A 34 -17.44 22.32 -25.16
N PHE A 35 -17.76 21.05 -24.91
CA PHE A 35 -18.36 20.13 -25.86
C PHE A 35 -19.55 20.74 -26.62
N LYS A 36 -20.42 21.50 -25.93
CA LYS A 36 -21.65 22.03 -26.51
C LYS A 36 -21.38 23.18 -27.47
N ILE A 37 -20.44 24.05 -27.14
CA ILE A 37 -20.01 25.15 -28.04
C ILE A 37 -19.29 24.55 -29.25
N LEU A 38 -18.40 23.59 -29.00
CA LEU A 38 -17.63 22.94 -30.06
C LEU A 38 -18.53 22.17 -31.03
N GLN A 39 -19.53 21.44 -30.52
CA GLN A 39 -20.51 20.74 -31.35
C GLN A 39 -21.34 21.71 -32.21
N ILE A 40 -21.75 22.86 -31.65
CA ILE A 40 -22.52 23.86 -32.41
C ILE A 40 -21.69 24.44 -33.56
N LEU A 41 -20.42 24.80 -33.30
CA LEU A 41 -19.53 25.36 -34.32
C LEU A 41 -19.09 24.30 -35.34
N ALA A 42 -18.76 23.09 -34.89
CA ALA A 42 -18.36 22.00 -35.77
C ALA A 42 -19.50 21.48 -36.64
N ASN A 43 -20.76 21.74 -36.29
CA ASN A 43 -21.92 21.34 -37.09
C ASN A 43 -22.44 22.45 -38.03
N ASP A 44 -21.88 23.66 -37.97
CA ASP A 44 -22.27 24.75 -38.88
C ASP A 44 -21.57 24.58 -40.23
N SER A 45 -22.33 24.54 -41.33
CA SER A 45 -21.77 24.32 -42.67
C SER A 45 -20.86 25.44 -43.16
N ASN A 46 -20.93 26.63 -42.56
CA ASN A 46 -20.17 27.81 -42.97
C ASN A 46 -18.80 27.91 -42.28
N VAL A 47 -18.48 26.99 -41.38
CA VAL A 47 -17.20 26.97 -40.64
C VAL A 47 -16.17 26.13 -41.37
N ASP A 48 -14.99 26.71 -41.61
CA ASP A 48 -13.83 25.99 -42.12
C ASP A 48 -13.19 25.12 -41.02
N ARG A 49 -13.62 23.86 -41.00
CA ARG A 49 -13.11 22.80 -40.14
C ARG A 49 -11.66 22.40 -40.44
N GLY A 50 -11.18 22.68 -41.65
CA GLY A 50 -9.83 22.36 -42.12
C GLY A 50 -8.81 23.47 -41.87
N ALA A 51 -9.25 24.62 -41.35
CA ALA A 51 -8.36 25.73 -41.04
C ALA A 51 -7.27 25.31 -40.05
N THR A 52 -6.04 25.73 -40.33
CA THR A 52 -4.90 25.56 -39.42
C THR A 52 -4.48 26.88 -38.79
N ASN A 53 -4.05 26.83 -37.54
CA ASN A 53 -3.42 27.95 -36.85
C ASN A 53 -1.93 28.11 -37.23
N LYS A 54 -1.23 29.10 -36.67
CA LYS A 54 0.21 29.30 -36.95
C LYS A 54 1.08 28.12 -36.51
N GLY A 55 0.59 27.29 -35.59
CA GLY A 55 1.22 26.03 -35.18
C GLY A 55 0.95 24.87 -36.13
N GLY A 56 0.17 25.07 -37.20
CA GLY A 56 -0.20 24.03 -38.16
C GLY A 56 -1.25 23.04 -37.63
N MET A 57 -1.86 23.32 -36.48
CA MET A 57 -2.87 22.45 -35.87
C MET A 57 -4.26 22.83 -36.35
N THR A 58 -5.10 21.82 -36.59
CA THR A 58 -6.54 21.97 -36.77
C THR A 58 -7.26 21.90 -35.43
N PHE A 59 -8.55 22.24 -35.40
CA PHE A 59 -9.37 22.09 -34.20
C PHE A 59 -9.43 20.63 -33.71
N ALA A 60 -9.34 19.65 -34.62
CA ALA A 60 -9.33 18.22 -34.34
C ALA A 60 -8.03 17.79 -33.65
N ASP A 61 -6.89 18.33 -34.07
CA ASP A 61 -5.60 18.09 -33.41
C ASP A 61 -5.59 18.67 -31.99
N ILE A 62 -6.27 19.80 -31.77
CA ILE A 62 -6.38 20.44 -30.46
C ILE A 62 -7.25 19.62 -29.50
N ILE A 63 -8.43 19.15 -29.92
CA ILE A 63 -9.28 18.32 -29.03
C ILE A 63 -8.60 16.99 -28.67
N LEU A 64 -7.80 16.43 -29.58
CA LEU A 64 -7.04 15.21 -29.33
C LEU A 64 -5.83 15.42 -28.41
N SER A 65 -5.16 16.57 -28.50
CA SER A 65 -3.96 16.86 -27.70
C SER A 65 -4.27 17.36 -26.30
N THR A 66 -5.42 18.02 -26.10
CA THR A 66 -5.77 18.65 -24.81
C THR A 66 -6.41 17.70 -23.81
N ASN A 67 -6.97 16.56 -24.25
CA ASN A 67 -7.65 15.58 -23.40
C ASN A 67 -8.74 16.19 -22.47
N LEU A 68 -9.39 17.27 -22.91
CA LEU A 68 -10.42 17.99 -22.15
C LEU A 68 -11.83 17.41 -22.36
N LEU A 69 -12.01 16.61 -23.42
CA LEU A 69 -13.27 15.97 -23.78
C LEU A 69 -13.19 14.46 -23.49
N ASN A 70 -14.32 13.86 -23.11
CA ASN A 70 -14.39 12.42 -22.92
C ASN A 70 -14.34 11.66 -24.25
N ASP A 71 -13.88 10.40 -24.24
CA ASP A 71 -13.82 9.52 -25.42
C ASP A 71 -15.12 9.52 -26.25
N THR A 72 -16.28 9.56 -25.59
CA THR A 72 -17.61 9.57 -26.25
C THR A 72 -17.90 10.90 -26.95
N GLU A 73 -17.51 12.02 -26.35
CA GLU A 73 -17.71 13.37 -26.89
C GLU A 73 -16.82 13.60 -28.11
N ILE A 74 -15.55 13.19 -28.02
CA ILE A 74 -14.61 13.24 -29.15
C ILE A 74 -15.14 12.40 -30.31
N LEU A 75 -15.65 11.19 -30.03
CA LEU A 75 -16.20 10.31 -31.04
C LEU A 75 -17.43 10.91 -31.73
N GLU A 76 -18.33 11.56 -30.98
CA GLU A 76 -19.53 12.20 -31.53
C GLU A 76 -19.17 13.32 -32.51
N ILE A 77 -18.26 14.22 -32.13
CA ILE A 77 -17.78 15.29 -33.01
C ILE A 77 -17.08 14.73 -34.23
N MET A 78 -16.21 13.73 -34.06
CA MET A 78 -15.48 13.12 -35.18
C MET A 78 -16.37 12.35 -36.14
N SER A 79 -17.42 11.69 -35.64
CA SER A 79 -18.38 10.96 -36.47
C SER A 79 -19.17 11.87 -37.41
N GLU A 80 -19.39 13.12 -37.04
CA GLU A 80 -20.07 14.10 -37.89
C GLU A 80 -19.14 14.63 -39.00
N LEU A 81 -17.83 14.68 -38.73
CA LEU A 81 -16.79 15.03 -39.72
C LEU A 81 -16.59 13.92 -40.77
N GLU A 82 -16.97 12.67 -40.48
CA GLU A 82 -16.84 11.50 -41.37
C GLU A 82 -17.58 11.63 -42.69
N ARG A 83 -18.56 12.55 -42.78
CA ARG A 83 -19.36 12.70 -44.00
C ARG A 83 -18.59 13.33 -45.15
N GLU A 84 -17.38 13.90 -44.93
CA GLU A 84 -16.63 14.59 -46.00
C GLU A 84 -15.19 14.11 -46.27
N ASP A 85 -14.38 13.67 -45.30
CA ASP A 85 -12.96 13.33 -45.60
C ASP A 85 -12.41 12.09 -44.86
N GLY A 86 -11.86 11.13 -45.62
CA GLY A 86 -11.47 9.77 -45.19
C GLY A 86 -10.19 9.63 -44.34
N LEU A 87 -9.83 10.62 -43.51
CA LEU A 87 -8.56 10.67 -42.77
C LEU A 87 -8.53 9.91 -41.41
N LEU A 88 -9.62 9.23 -41.01
CA LEU A 88 -9.80 8.65 -39.68
C LEU A 88 -9.02 7.36 -39.34
N GLY A 89 -8.16 6.87 -40.23
CA GLY A 89 -7.22 5.82 -39.88
C GLY A 89 -6.18 6.30 -38.85
N LEU A 90 -5.82 7.60 -38.92
CA LEU A 90 -4.78 8.19 -38.10
C LEU A 90 -5.28 8.59 -36.71
N GLY A 91 -6.42 9.28 -36.61
CA GLY A 91 -6.99 9.71 -35.33
C GLY A 91 -7.32 8.54 -34.39
N ARG A 92 -8.00 7.50 -34.91
CA ARG A 92 -8.28 6.28 -34.12
C ARG A 92 -7.01 5.54 -33.70
N LYS A 93 -5.98 5.52 -34.55
CA LYS A 93 -4.70 4.89 -34.22
C LYS A 93 -3.96 5.67 -33.13
N LEU A 94 -3.97 7.00 -33.21
CA LEU A 94 -3.35 7.87 -32.21
C LEU A 94 -4.01 7.73 -30.83
N ILE A 95 -5.36 7.76 -30.77
CA ILE A 95 -6.13 7.54 -29.53
C ILE A 95 -5.83 6.15 -28.95
N ARG A 96 -5.70 5.13 -29.80
CA ARG A 96 -5.38 3.78 -29.33
C ARG A 96 -3.95 3.72 -28.77
N GLU A 97 -2.99 4.33 -29.45
CA GLU A 97 -1.59 4.39 -29.01
C GLU A 97 -1.42 5.21 -27.72
N THR A 98 -2.14 6.33 -27.57
CA THR A 98 -2.12 7.12 -26.32
C THR A 98 -2.75 6.36 -25.16
N LYS A 99 -3.89 5.70 -25.38
CA LYS A 99 -4.56 4.88 -24.34
C LYS A 99 -3.74 3.64 -23.96
N GLU A 100 -3.06 3.02 -24.92
CA GLU A 100 -2.12 1.91 -24.67
C GLU A 100 -0.91 2.40 -23.85
N ALA A 101 -0.37 3.58 -24.16
CA ALA A 101 0.73 4.19 -23.41
C ALA A 101 0.33 4.57 -21.97
N GLU A 102 -0.82 5.24 -21.78
CA GLU A 102 -1.35 5.60 -20.46
C GLU A 102 -1.64 4.36 -19.61
N ASN A 103 -2.26 3.33 -20.18
CA ASN A 103 -2.51 2.07 -19.46
C ASN A 103 -1.21 1.35 -19.10
N ALA A 104 -0.19 1.39 -19.97
CA ALA A 104 1.12 0.82 -19.67
C ALA A 104 1.85 1.58 -18.56
N GLU A 105 1.71 2.91 -18.51
CA GLU A 105 2.26 3.73 -17.43
C GLU A 105 1.54 3.52 -16.11
N MET A 106 0.20 3.47 -16.13
CA MET A 106 -0.62 3.17 -14.96
C MET A 106 -0.30 1.76 -14.41
N GLY A 107 -0.17 0.76 -15.29
CA GLY A 107 0.23 -0.59 -14.91
C GLY A 107 1.61 -0.63 -14.25
N LYS A 108 2.60 0.10 -14.79
CA LYS A 108 3.95 0.20 -14.19
C LYS A 108 3.90 0.91 -12.83
N GLN A 109 3.11 1.96 -12.66
CA GLN A 109 2.96 2.66 -11.39
C GLN A 109 2.28 1.76 -10.34
N GLU A 110 1.23 1.02 -10.72
CA GLU A 110 0.60 0.05 -9.83
C GLU A 110 1.55 -1.08 -9.43
N GLU A 111 2.36 -1.59 -10.36
CA GLU A 111 3.33 -2.65 -10.10
C GLU A 111 4.45 -2.15 -9.17
N GLN A 112 4.96 -0.94 -9.40
CA GLN A 112 5.91 -0.29 -8.50
C GLN A 112 5.33 -0.03 -7.10
N GLN A 113 4.08 0.43 -7.00
CA GLN A 113 3.40 0.59 -5.71
C GLN A 113 3.22 -0.74 -4.98
N ARG A 114 2.87 -1.81 -5.70
CA ARG A 114 2.75 -3.17 -5.14
C ARG A 114 4.10 -3.70 -4.66
N GLU A 115 5.17 -3.50 -5.43
CA GLU A 115 6.52 -3.89 -5.05
C GLU A 115 7.01 -3.11 -3.83
N HIS A 116 6.78 -1.79 -3.80
CA HIS A 116 7.15 -0.95 -2.66
C HIS A 116 6.41 -1.38 -1.39
N LYS A 117 5.09 -1.58 -1.46
CA LYS A 117 4.29 -2.06 -0.32
C LYS A 117 4.73 -3.44 0.16
N LYS A 118 5.05 -4.36 -0.76
CA LYS A 118 5.57 -5.69 -0.42
C LYS A 118 6.95 -5.61 0.27
N SER A 119 7.82 -4.71 -0.19
CA SER A 119 9.13 -4.47 0.41
C SER A 119 9.00 -3.91 1.84
N GLU A 120 8.10 -2.94 2.05
CA GLU A 120 7.81 -2.39 3.38
C GLU A 120 7.24 -3.43 4.34
N GLU A 121 6.30 -4.26 3.90
CA GLU A 121 5.73 -5.35 4.71
C GLU A 121 6.79 -6.40 5.08
N GLU A 122 7.68 -6.76 4.15
CA GLU A 122 8.80 -7.67 4.43
C GLU A 122 9.77 -7.07 5.46
N GLN A 123 10.09 -5.77 5.32
CA GLN A 123 10.97 -5.08 6.25
C GLN A 123 10.35 -5.01 7.66
N ARG A 124 9.08 -4.62 7.75
CA ARG A 124 8.34 -4.59 9.01
C ARG A 124 8.29 -5.97 9.69
N GLY A 125 8.09 -7.02 8.91
CA GLY A 125 8.10 -8.40 9.42
C GLY A 125 9.47 -8.80 9.99
N LYS A 126 10.57 -8.39 9.34
CA LYS A 126 11.94 -8.61 9.85
C LYS A 126 12.17 -7.85 11.16
N ASP A 127 11.72 -6.62 11.26
CA ASP A 127 11.87 -5.81 12.49
C ASP A 127 11.13 -6.44 13.67
N ILE A 128 9.88 -6.90 13.46
CA ILE A 128 9.10 -7.62 14.49
C ILE A 128 9.82 -8.90 14.92
N ALA A 129 10.30 -9.69 13.95
CA ALA A 129 11.07 -10.90 14.22
C ALA A 129 12.33 -10.64 15.07
N ASN A 130 13.07 -9.57 14.78
CA ASN A 130 14.25 -9.17 15.54
C ASN A 130 13.90 -8.77 16.98
N VAL A 131 12.80 -8.04 17.17
CA VAL A 131 12.30 -7.68 18.51
C VAL A 131 11.86 -8.94 19.28
N CYS A 132 11.14 -9.87 18.65
CA CYS A 132 10.76 -11.13 19.27
C CYS A 132 11.98 -11.98 19.64
N LEU A 133 12.99 -12.04 18.77
CA LEU A 133 14.25 -12.71 19.05
C LEU A 133 14.95 -12.12 20.28
N LEU A 134 15.04 -10.79 20.35
CA LEU A 134 15.61 -10.08 21.50
C LEU A 134 14.86 -10.43 22.80
N ILE A 135 13.52 -10.35 22.79
CA ILE A 135 12.67 -10.67 23.94
C ILE A 135 12.87 -12.13 24.36
N ALA A 136 12.87 -13.06 23.41
CA ALA A 136 13.11 -14.47 23.67
C ALA A 136 14.48 -14.67 24.33
N THR A 137 15.55 -14.13 23.76
CA THR A 137 16.91 -14.21 24.34
C THR A 137 16.95 -13.68 25.77
N ILE A 138 16.30 -12.55 26.05
CA ILE A 138 16.19 -12.00 27.40
C ILE A 138 15.48 -12.98 28.34
N ILE A 139 14.32 -13.52 27.96
CA ILE A 139 13.57 -14.49 28.78
C ILE A 139 14.41 -15.73 29.05
N ALA A 140 15.06 -16.29 28.04
CA ALA A 140 15.91 -17.47 28.18
C ALA A 140 17.10 -17.20 29.12
N SER A 141 17.73 -16.03 29.01
CA SER A 141 18.83 -15.65 29.91
C SER A 141 18.37 -15.48 31.36
N ALA A 142 17.21 -14.85 31.58
CA ALA A 142 16.69 -14.57 32.90
C ALA A 142 16.22 -15.84 33.63
N THR A 143 15.54 -16.74 32.91
CA THR A 143 15.09 -18.05 33.42
C THR A 143 16.29 -18.97 33.67
N PHE A 144 17.30 -18.96 32.80
CA PHE A 144 18.58 -19.66 33.06
C PHE A 144 19.27 -19.15 34.34
N ALA A 145 19.33 -17.83 34.53
CA ALA A 145 19.87 -17.24 35.75
C ALA A 145 19.05 -17.66 36.99
N ALA A 146 17.71 -17.66 36.89
CA ALA A 146 16.81 -18.08 37.96
C ALA A 146 16.96 -19.57 38.32
N ALA A 147 17.30 -20.43 37.35
CA ALA A 147 17.59 -21.84 37.59
C ALA A 147 18.88 -22.06 38.40
N ILE A 148 19.90 -21.21 38.22
CA ILE A 148 21.17 -21.26 38.97
C ILE A 148 21.06 -20.52 40.30
N GLN A 149 20.28 -19.46 40.36
CA GLN A 149 20.09 -18.61 41.53
C GLN A 149 18.64 -18.67 41.99
N ILE A 150 18.29 -19.82 42.55
CA ILE A 150 16.93 -20.05 43.01
C ILE A 150 16.54 -19.11 44.17
N PRO A 151 15.29 -18.62 44.19
CA PRO A 151 14.82 -17.79 45.29
C PRO A 151 14.87 -18.56 46.61
N GLY A 152 15.39 -17.90 47.64
CA GLY A 152 15.59 -18.41 49.00
C GLY A 152 16.76 -19.39 49.20
N GLY A 153 17.61 -19.57 48.19
CA GLY A 153 18.92 -20.20 48.34
C GLY A 153 18.91 -21.70 48.63
N TYR A 154 20.07 -22.19 49.10
CA TYR A 154 20.38 -23.62 49.24
C TYR A 154 20.57 -24.02 50.71
N ASP A 155 20.14 -25.24 51.05
CA ASP A 155 20.50 -25.89 52.30
C ASP A 155 21.99 -26.29 52.30
N GLY A 156 22.55 -26.67 53.45
CA GLY A 156 23.95 -27.12 53.56
C GLY A 156 24.29 -28.39 52.76
N LYS A 157 23.32 -28.98 52.05
CA LYS A 157 23.48 -30.12 51.14
C LYS A 157 23.25 -29.73 49.67
N GLY A 158 23.15 -28.43 49.36
CA GLY A 158 22.98 -27.93 48.00
C GLY A 158 21.55 -28.03 47.44
N ARG A 159 20.52 -28.22 48.28
CA ARG A 159 19.12 -28.32 47.83
C ARG A 159 18.35 -27.03 48.10
N ALA A 160 17.42 -26.69 47.22
CA ALA A 160 16.53 -25.55 47.39
C ALA A 160 15.79 -25.59 48.74
N ILE A 161 15.96 -24.54 49.57
CA ILE A 161 15.29 -24.43 50.89
C ILE A 161 13.76 -24.46 50.73
N LEU A 162 13.26 -23.85 49.65
CA LEU A 162 11.83 -23.69 49.36
C LEU A 162 11.21 -24.87 48.59
N ARG A 163 11.95 -25.96 48.33
CA ARG A 163 11.51 -27.09 47.49
C ARG A 163 10.15 -27.70 47.87
N ARG A 164 9.77 -27.63 49.15
CA ARG A 164 8.50 -28.19 49.66
C ARG A 164 7.31 -27.23 49.57
N LYS A 165 7.51 -25.95 49.23
CA LYS A 165 6.40 -24.99 49.08
C LYS A 165 5.81 -25.13 47.68
N THR A 166 4.49 -25.31 47.59
CA THR A 166 3.76 -25.40 46.31
C THR A 166 4.03 -24.20 45.40
N LYS A 167 4.11 -22.99 45.96
CA LYS A 167 4.41 -21.76 45.21
C LYS A 167 5.80 -21.79 44.55
N PHE A 168 6.79 -22.38 45.21
CA PHE A 168 8.12 -22.56 44.64
C PHE A 168 8.12 -23.59 43.50
N ILE A 169 7.36 -24.69 43.64
CA ILE A 169 7.21 -25.68 42.58
C ILE A 169 6.56 -25.06 41.34
N LEU A 170 5.49 -24.27 41.51
CA LEU A 170 4.85 -23.55 40.39
C LEU A 170 5.80 -22.55 39.74
N PHE A 171 6.56 -21.79 40.54
CA PHE A 171 7.61 -20.91 40.03
C PHE A 171 8.57 -21.66 39.09
N THR A 172 9.12 -22.79 39.55
CA THR A 172 10.05 -23.59 38.75
C THR A 172 9.40 -24.14 37.47
N VAL A 173 8.16 -24.61 37.53
CA VAL A 173 7.45 -25.12 36.34
C VAL A 173 7.24 -24.02 35.29
N TYR A 174 6.75 -22.86 35.71
CA TYR A 174 6.53 -21.73 34.80
C TYR A 174 7.84 -21.19 34.21
N ASP A 175 8.90 -21.13 35.02
CA ASP A 175 10.23 -20.69 34.59
C ASP A 175 10.83 -21.63 33.51
N ILE A 176 10.69 -22.94 33.71
CA ILE A 176 11.10 -23.96 32.73
C ILE A 176 10.29 -23.85 31.43
N LEU A 177 8.96 -23.70 31.52
CA LEU A 177 8.11 -23.53 30.33
C LEU A 177 8.48 -22.26 29.55
N ALA A 178 8.73 -21.15 30.24
CA ALA A 178 9.18 -19.91 29.62
C ALA A 178 10.52 -20.10 28.89
N PHE A 179 11.50 -20.77 29.53
CA PHE A 179 12.81 -21.07 28.94
C PHE A 179 12.71 -21.91 27.66
N PHE A 180 11.97 -23.02 27.71
CA PHE A 180 11.83 -23.90 26.55
C PHE A 180 11.08 -23.24 25.40
N LEU A 181 9.95 -22.55 25.67
CA LEU A 181 9.19 -21.84 24.64
C LEU A 181 10.04 -20.74 23.98
N SER A 182 10.83 -20.02 24.77
CA SER A 182 11.75 -19.01 24.25
C SER A 182 12.84 -19.64 23.38
N THR A 183 13.48 -20.72 23.86
CA THR A 183 14.55 -21.40 23.12
C THR A 183 14.03 -21.98 21.80
N PHE A 184 12.83 -22.59 21.80
CA PHE A 184 12.18 -23.03 20.56
C PHE A 184 11.88 -21.86 19.62
N SER A 185 11.41 -20.72 20.13
CA SER A 185 11.20 -19.51 19.32
C SER A 185 12.49 -19.07 18.60
N ILE A 186 13.62 -19.04 19.32
CA ILE A 186 14.95 -18.72 18.77
C ILE A 186 15.35 -19.75 17.70
N LEU A 187 15.20 -21.04 17.97
CA LEU A 187 15.56 -22.11 17.03
C LEU A 187 14.71 -22.07 15.75
N ILE A 188 13.43 -21.76 15.88
CA ILE A 188 12.51 -21.61 14.75
C ILE A 188 12.91 -20.41 13.91
N GLN A 189 13.20 -19.28 14.55
CA GLN A 189 13.64 -18.05 13.87
C GLN A 189 14.94 -18.25 13.09
N PHE A 190 15.86 -19.08 13.59
CA PHE A 190 17.13 -19.39 12.92
C PHE A 190 16.98 -20.46 11.83
N SER A 191 16.26 -21.56 12.12
CA SER A 191 16.26 -22.76 11.28
C SER A 191 15.21 -22.75 10.17
N LEU A 192 14.00 -22.23 10.41
CA LEU A 192 12.92 -22.33 9.42
C LEU A 192 13.16 -21.53 8.13
N PRO A 193 13.72 -20.30 8.18
CA PRO A 193 14.08 -19.58 6.96
C PRO A 193 15.09 -20.34 6.10
N ALA A 194 16.01 -21.09 6.71
CA ALA A 194 16.99 -21.91 6.00
C ALA A 194 16.38 -23.16 5.33
N LEU A 195 15.24 -23.63 5.82
CA LEU A 195 14.51 -24.80 5.29
C LEU A 195 13.50 -24.43 4.19
N GLY A 196 13.39 -23.15 3.80
CA GLY A 196 12.48 -22.70 2.74
C GLY A 196 11.01 -22.66 3.13
N PHE A 197 10.68 -22.67 4.43
CA PHE A 197 9.30 -22.54 4.90
C PHE A 197 8.74 -21.13 4.69
N THR A 198 7.41 -21.03 4.64
CA THR A 198 6.71 -19.77 4.41
C THR A 198 6.98 -18.77 5.54
N ARG A 199 7.58 -17.62 5.20
CA ARG A 199 7.95 -16.56 6.16
C ARG A 199 6.77 -16.11 7.04
N TYR A 200 5.58 -16.03 6.46
CA TYR A 200 4.36 -15.65 7.18
C TYR A 200 4.03 -16.64 8.32
N PHE A 201 4.11 -17.94 8.06
CA PHE A 201 3.88 -18.97 9.07
C PHE A 201 4.93 -18.88 10.19
N THR A 202 6.20 -18.71 9.82
CA THR A 202 7.29 -18.53 10.80
C THR A 202 7.06 -17.33 11.69
N MET A 203 6.65 -16.18 11.14
CA MET A 203 6.38 -14.96 11.92
C MET A 203 5.24 -15.11 12.92
N ILE A 204 4.12 -15.72 12.51
CA ILE A 204 2.99 -15.97 13.42
C ILE A 204 3.42 -16.90 14.55
N LEU A 205 4.12 -17.98 14.20
CA LEU A 205 4.54 -18.99 15.16
C LEU A 205 5.54 -18.43 16.18
N THR A 206 6.57 -17.69 15.75
CA THR A 206 7.57 -17.14 16.69
C THR A 206 6.98 -16.04 17.56
N THR A 207 6.09 -15.19 17.02
CA THR A 207 5.40 -14.16 17.80
C THR A 207 4.51 -14.78 18.88
N THR A 208 3.74 -15.83 18.56
CA THR A 208 2.86 -16.51 19.52
C THR A 208 3.63 -17.31 20.58
N LEU A 209 4.73 -17.96 20.21
CA LEU A 209 5.60 -18.65 21.17
C LEU A 209 6.28 -17.66 22.13
N THR A 210 6.75 -16.52 21.62
CA THR A 210 7.41 -15.49 22.43
C THR A 210 6.43 -14.82 23.38
N SER A 211 5.19 -14.53 22.94
CA SER A 211 4.16 -13.97 23.82
C SER A 211 3.72 -14.97 24.90
N ALA A 212 3.59 -16.26 24.56
CA ALA A 212 3.32 -17.31 25.55
C ALA A 212 4.46 -17.43 26.57
N SER A 213 5.71 -17.42 26.12
CA SER A 213 6.90 -17.45 26.98
C SER A 213 6.92 -16.26 27.96
N LEU A 214 6.61 -15.06 27.47
CA LEU A 214 6.52 -13.85 28.30
C LEU A 214 5.45 -13.99 29.38
N ALA A 215 4.27 -14.52 29.04
CA ALA A 215 3.19 -14.76 30.00
C ALA A 215 3.61 -15.75 31.10
N PHE A 216 4.26 -16.86 30.74
CA PHE A 216 4.79 -17.81 31.72
C PHE A 216 5.89 -17.19 32.60
N MET A 217 6.76 -16.35 32.05
CA MET A 217 7.76 -15.64 32.84
C MET A 217 7.13 -14.70 33.87
N MET A 218 6.06 -13.98 33.50
CA MET A 218 5.31 -13.15 34.46
C MET A 218 4.67 -13.98 35.58
N LEU A 219 4.07 -15.13 35.24
CA LEU A 219 3.49 -16.04 36.23
C LEU A 219 4.58 -16.63 37.15
N ALA A 220 5.74 -16.98 36.60
CA ALA A 220 6.88 -17.44 37.38
C ALA A 220 7.27 -16.35 38.40
N PHE A 221 7.52 -15.12 37.93
CA PHE A 221 7.88 -14.00 38.78
C PHE A 221 6.90 -13.80 39.95
N GLU A 222 5.60 -13.83 39.67
CA GLU A 222 4.55 -13.72 40.70
C GLU A 222 4.62 -14.85 41.74
N GLN A 223 4.75 -16.11 41.28
CA GLN A 223 4.84 -17.26 42.19
C GLN A 223 6.16 -17.26 42.97
N GLY A 224 7.24 -16.77 42.38
CA GLY A 224 8.55 -16.59 43.03
C GLY A 224 8.47 -15.63 44.20
N ILE A 225 7.87 -14.44 43.99
CA ILE A 225 7.61 -13.46 45.07
C ILE A 225 6.77 -14.11 46.18
N LYS A 226 5.65 -14.76 45.81
CA LYS A 226 4.79 -15.43 46.78
C LYS A 226 5.53 -16.52 47.55
N ALA A 227 6.42 -17.28 46.92
CA ALA A 227 7.19 -18.33 47.57
C ALA A 227 8.15 -17.78 48.64
N VAL A 228 8.82 -16.66 48.33
CA VAL A 228 9.76 -15.97 49.23
C VAL A 228 9.03 -15.28 50.38
N LEU A 229 7.97 -14.51 50.10
CA LEU A 229 7.24 -13.73 51.11
C LEU A 229 6.27 -14.56 51.94
N SER A 230 5.88 -15.76 51.51
CA SER A 230 4.94 -16.60 52.27
C SER A 230 5.49 -16.91 53.66
N PRO A 231 4.81 -16.50 54.74
CA PRO A 231 5.28 -16.71 56.10
C PRO A 231 5.52 -18.19 56.39
N LYS A 232 6.50 -18.48 57.23
CA LYS A 232 6.82 -19.84 57.66
C LYS A 232 5.60 -20.36 58.42
N LYS A 233 4.84 -21.30 57.82
CA LYS A 233 3.72 -21.95 58.50
C LYS A 233 4.31 -22.80 59.63
N ASN A 234 4.36 -22.25 60.84
CA ASN A 234 4.76 -22.97 62.03
C ASN A 234 3.74 -24.11 62.25
N ARG A 235 4.12 -25.33 61.89
CA ARG A 235 3.36 -26.53 62.25
C ARG A 235 3.77 -26.96 63.66
N PHE A 236 3.46 -26.16 64.66
CA PHE A 236 3.38 -26.55 66.07
C PHE A 236 2.52 -25.50 66.79
N SER A 237 1.21 -25.76 66.84
CA SER A 237 0.28 -25.35 67.88
C SER A 237 -0.86 -26.35 67.87
#